data_AF-A0AA88YG28-F1
#
_entry.id   AF-A0AA88YG28-F1
#
_cell.length_a   1.000
_cell.length_b   1.000
_cell.length_c   1.000
_cell.angle_alpha   90.00
_cell.angle_beta   90.00
_cell.angle_gamma   90.00
#
_symmetry.space_group_name_H-M   'P 1'
#
loop_
_entity.id
_entity.type
_entity.pdbx_description
1 polymer ?
#
loop_
_entity_poly.entity_id
_entity_poly.type
_entity_poly.pdbx_seq_one_letter_code
_entity_poly.pdbx_strand_id
1 'polypeptide(L)'
;MIYATTAKKVWKTNMRRMDKRDGNYKRYSIASDCSKDTIAVHLSDVGQRQLFTKTGYFKGAIIAIKGVHKHSITVNKPLLMEVKRVKDLQNDHICRFLGACIDPPNMCILTEYCQKGSLQDVLENEQIKLDWMFRYSLMQDILRGLTYIHSSDIRSHGNLKSTNCVVDGRFVLKITDFGLHTLRGGDDDTEVGSYAYYRSLLWTSPELLRMHQRPPEGTQKGDVYSFAVICQEIVYRNGVFYLGNLDLSPQEIYQKVKNGLKPYFRPSMEECDCPCDELAEVVRRCWAEDPMERPDFQALKSIIRKLNKDGDKGNILDNLLTRMEQYANNLEALVEERTADYLEQKKKAEDLLYMMLPKSVAGQLIRGESVTADHFDSVTIYFSDICGFTALSSESTPFQVVDLLNDLYTTFDSIIENFDVYKVETIGDAYMVVSGLPVRNGTLHAREIARMSLNLLNAVLSFKIRHRPNEQLKLRIGLHTGPVVAGVVGLKMPRYCLFGDTVNTCSRMESNGMPLRIHVSPYTKEVLDTFGTFELELRGAVEMKGKGKVTTYWLTGERAPTNADHKSLI
;
A
#
# COMPACT_ATOMS: atom_id res chain seq x y z
N MET A 1 -31.96 10.71 -37.99
CA MET A 1 -33.19 10.19 -38.61
C MET A 1 -32.95 8.73 -39.00
N ILE A 2 -33.68 7.81 -38.33
CA ILE A 2 -34.31 6.56 -38.81
C ILE A 2 -33.43 5.58 -39.64
N TYR A 3 -33.21 4.29 -39.30
CA TYR A 3 -34.18 3.30 -38.83
C TYR A 3 -33.55 2.19 -37.98
N ALA A 4 -34.35 1.73 -37.02
CA ALA A 4 -34.20 0.48 -36.31
C ALA A 4 -34.17 -0.74 -37.26
N THR A 5 -33.21 -1.63 -37.04
CA THR A 5 -33.42 -3.08 -37.26
C THR A 5 -32.88 -3.82 -36.04
N THR A 6 -33.77 -3.83 -35.05
CA THR A 6 -33.89 -4.68 -33.88
C THR A 6 -33.51 -6.14 -34.19
N ALA A 7 -32.68 -6.74 -33.33
CA ALA A 7 -32.43 -8.19 -33.11
C ALA A 7 -31.00 -8.75 -33.36
N LYS A 8 -30.09 -8.11 -34.12
CA LYS A 8 -28.79 -8.75 -34.47
C LYS A 8 -27.57 -8.50 -33.54
N LYS A 9 -27.68 -7.72 -32.46
CA LYS A 9 -26.49 -7.29 -31.65
C LYS A 9 -26.68 -7.32 -30.13
N VAL A 10 -27.51 -8.22 -29.58
CA VAL A 10 -27.77 -8.24 -28.12
C VAL A 10 -26.86 -9.20 -27.33
N TRP A 11 -25.95 -9.93 -27.98
CA TRP A 11 -25.04 -10.88 -27.34
C TRP A 11 -23.58 -10.75 -27.80
N LYS A 12 -23.32 -9.99 -28.88
CA LYS A 12 -21.99 -9.73 -29.43
C LYS A 12 -21.42 -8.47 -28.80
N THR A 13 -20.58 -8.62 -27.78
CA THR A 13 -19.89 -7.49 -27.15
C THR A 13 -18.62 -7.19 -27.93
N ASN A 14 -18.43 -5.93 -28.36
CA ASN A 14 -17.22 -5.52 -29.07
C ASN A 14 -16.06 -5.42 -28.08
N MET A 15 -15.02 -6.24 -28.26
CA MET A 15 -13.85 -6.30 -27.38
C MET A 15 -13.15 -4.93 -27.23
N ARG A 16 -13.25 -4.04 -28.22
CA ARG A 16 -12.67 -2.67 -28.15
C ARG A 16 -13.30 -1.78 -27.06
N ARG A 17 -14.42 -2.19 -26.46
CA ARG A 17 -15.07 -1.50 -25.32
C ARG A 17 -14.69 -2.09 -23.96
N MET A 18 -13.82 -3.10 -23.90
CA MET A 18 -13.37 -3.74 -22.67
C MET A 18 -11.92 -3.37 -22.40
N ASP A 19 -11.64 -2.78 -21.23
CA ASP A 19 -10.29 -2.49 -20.77
C ASP A 19 -9.67 -3.80 -20.24
N LYS A 20 -8.65 -4.32 -20.94
CA LYS A 20 -7.92 -5.55 -20.55
C LYS A 20 -6.69 -5.14 -19.75
N ARG A 21 -6.57 -5.62 -18.50
CA ARG A 21 -5.30 -5.55 -17.75
C ARG A 21 -4.73 -6.96 -17.61
N ASP A 22 -3.72 -7.27 -18.43
CA ASP A 22 -2.85 -8.42 -18.21
C ASP A 22 -1.77 -8.03 -17.19
N GLY A 23 -1.60 -8.84 -16.15
CA GLY A 23 -0.61 -8.63 -15.11
C GLY A 23 0.80 -8.86 -15.65
N ASN A 24 1.55 -7.77 -15.85
CA ASN A 24 3.01 -7.82 -15.84
C ASN A 24 3.57 -6.49 -15.34
N TYR A 25 4.23 -6.53 -14.18
CA TYR A 25 4.93 -5.38 -13.60
C TYR A 25 6.16 -5.02 -14.45
N LYS A 26 6.22 -3.79 -14.99
CA LYS A 26 7.47 -3.01 -15.18
C LYS A 26 7.23 -1.51 -15.45
N ARG A 27 7.72 -0.71 -14.49
CA ARG A 27 8.17 0.71 -14.41
C ARG A 27 7.87 1.77 -15.51
N TYR A 28 7.40 2.92 -15.00
CA TYR A 28 7.58 4.35 -15.35
C TYR A 28 7.24 4.88 -16.76
N SER A 29 6.23 5.77 -16.86
CA SER A 29 6.42 7.22 -17.05
C SER A 29 5.10 8.02 -17.21
N ILE A 30 4.99 9.08 -16.39
CA ILE A 30 4.60 10.48 -16.64
C ILE A 30 3.31 10.81 -17.45
N ALA A 31 2.36 11.38 -16.69
CA ALA A 31 1.43 12.50 -16.93
C ALA A 31 0.22 12.36 -17.90
N SER A 32 -0.97 12.49 -17.31
CA SER A 32 -2.00 13.44 -17.75
C SER A 32 -2.95 13.72 -16.57
N ASP A 33 -3.14 15.00 -16.27
CA ASP A 33 -3.96 15.55 -15.19
C ASP A 33 -5.41 15.08 -15.22
N CYS A 34 -5.89 14.59 -14.08
CA CYS A 34 -7.22 14.85 -13.52
C CYS A 34 -7.31 14.28 -12.08
N SER A 35 -7.43 15.19 -11.11
CA SER A 35 -7.94 15.01 -9.73
C SER A 35 -7.51 13.75 -8.96
N LYS A 36 -6.39 13.88 -8.22
CA LYS A 36 -5.74 12.81 -7.45
C LYS A 36 -6.40 12.45 -6.10
N ASP A 37 -7.38 13.21 -5.61
CA ASP A 37 -7.78 13.08 -4.20
C ASP A 37 -9.01 12.19 -3.94
N THR A 38 -9.72 11.71 -4.96
CA THR A 38 -10.84 10.76 -4.79
C THR A 38 -10.45 9.32 -5.18
N ILE A 39 -9.31 9.13 -5.84
CA ILE A 39 -8.86 7.81 -6.34
C ILE A 39 -7.92 7.13 -5.32
N ALA A 40 -7.27 7.89 -4.44
CA ALA A 40 -6.31 7.36 -3.46
C ALA A 40 -6.94 6.42 -2.43
N VAL A 41 -8.23 6.59 -2.08
CA VAL A 41 -8.91 5.72 -1.11
C VAL A 41 -9.35 4.37 -1.73
N HIS A 42 -9.49 4.29 -3.06
CA HIS A 42 -9.83 3.05 -3.76
C HIS A 42 -8.63 2.29 -4.35
N LEU A 43 -7.45 2.90 -4.41
CA LEU A 43 -6.25 2.29 -5.02
C LEU A 43 -5.41 1.45 -4.04
N SER A 44 -5.55 1.63 -2.73
CA SER A 44 -4.82 0.82 -1.73
C SER A 44 -5.40 -0.59 -1.54
N ASP A 45 -6.68 -0.81 -1.87
CA ASP A 45 -7.38 -2.09 -1.67
C ASP A 45 -7.28 -3.06 -2.87
N VAL A 46 -6.61 -2.65 -3.96
CA VAL A 46 -6.47 -3.48 -5.18
C VAL A 46 -5.28 -4.44 -5.09
N GLY A 47 -4.37 -4.25 -4.12
CA GLY A 47 -3.15 -5.03 -3.97
C GLY A 47 -3.33 -6.48 -3.47
N GLN A 48 -4.54 -6.88 -3.03
CA GLN A 48 -4.77 -8.20 -2.41
C GLN A 48 -6.03 -8.94 -2.88
N ARG A 49 -6.63 -8.57 -4.03
CA ARG A 49 -7.73 -9.40 -4.57
C ARG A 49 -7.16 -10.54 -5.40
N GLN A 50 -7.19 -11.76 -4.85
CA GLN A 50 -6.88 -12.98 -5.58
C GLN A 50 -7.85 -13.12 -6.77
N LEU A 51 -7.34 -12.94 -7.99
CA LEU A 51 -8.13 -13.10 -9.21
C LEU A 51 -8.11 -14.58 -9.64
N PHE A 52 -9.24 -15.28 -9.43
CA PHE A 52 -9.39 -16.71 -9.75
C PHE A 52 -9.54 -17.01 -11.26
N THR A 53 -9.83 -16.00 -12.10
CA THR A 53 -9.98 -16.18 -13.55
C THR A 53 -9.67 -14.89 -14.30
N LYS A 54 -9.62 -14.96 -15.64
CA LYS A 54 -9.48 -13.76 -16.48
C LYS A 54 -10.70 -12.87 -16.32
N THR A 55 -10.47 -11.63 -15.91
CA THR A 55 -11.54 -10.64 -15.68
C THR A 55 -11.46 -9.48 -16.66
N GLY A 56 -12.57 -8.76 -16.79
CA GLY A 56 -12.63 -7.48 -17.50
C GLY A 56 -13.72 -6.60 -16.93
N TYR A 57 -13.77 -5.35 -17.39
CA TYR A 57 -14.83 -4.41 -17.02
C TYR A 57 -15.86 -4.27 -18.14
N PHE A 58 -17.13 -4.44 -17.80
CA PHE A 58 -18.24 -4.21 -18.73
C PHE A 58 -19.37 -3.46 -18.02
N LYS A 59 -19.72 -2.27 -18.55
CA LYS A 59 -20.75 -1.36 -17.99
C LYS A 59 -20.53 -1.05 -16.50
N GLY A 60 -19.28 -0.86 -16.09
CA GLY A 60 -18.91 -0.53 -14.70
C GLY A 60 -18.88 -1.73 -13.74
N ALA A 61 -19.18 -2.96 -14.20
CA ALA A 61 -19.07 -4.17 -13.40
C ALA A 61 -17.89 -5.06 -13.84
N ILE A 62 -17.28 -5.76 -12.88
CA ILE A 62 -16.29 -6.80 -13.16
C ILE A 62 -17.01 -8.03 -13.71
N ILE A 63 -16.48 -8.58 -14.80
CA ILE A 63 -17.01 -9.75 -15.49
C ILE A 63 -15.95 -10.83 -15.63
N ALA A 64 -16.36 -12.09 -15.66
CA ALA A 64 -15.49 -13.22 -15.95
C ALA A 64 -15.45 -13.47 -17.46
N ILE A 65 -14.24 -13.69 -17.99
CA ILE A 65 -13.98 -13.91 -19.41
C ILE A 65 -13.42 -15.32 -19.58
N LYS A 66 -14.25 -16.25 -20.05
CA LYS A 66 -13.83 -17.63 -20.35
C LYS A 66 -13.47 -17.75 -21.83
N GLY A 67 -12.24 -18.14 -22.14
CA GLY A 67 -11.80 -18.36 -23.52
C GLY A 67 -12.58 -19.49 -24.19
N VAL A 68 -12.86 -19.34 -25.48
CA VAL A 68 -13.40 -20.40 -26.34
C VAL A 68 -12.33 -20.74 -27.36
N HIS A 69 -11.80 -21.95 -27.28
CA HIS A 69 -10.80 -22.49 -28.19
C HIS A 69 -11.54 -23.10 -29.38
N LYS A 70 -11.76 -22.30 -30.43
CA LYS A 70 -12.30 -22.75 -31.72
C LYS A 70 -11.71 -21.90 -32.83
N HIS A 71 -11.35 -22.53 -33.95
CA HIS A 71 -10.81 -21.81 -35.11
C HIS A 71 -11.86 -20.94 -35.83
N SER A 72 -13.12 -21.39 -35.86
CA SER A 72 -14.24 -20.58 -36.35
C SER A 72 -15.56 -21.09 -35.77
N ILE A 73 -16.52 -20.19 -35.55
CA ILE A 73 -17.89 -20.53 -35.16
C ILE A 73 -18.85 -19.96 -36.19
N THR A 74 -19.59 -20.84 -36.86
CA THR A 74 -20.65 -20.44 -37.79
C THR A 74 -21.91 -20.12 -37.00
N VAL A 75 -22.42 -18.89 -37.15
CA VAL A 75 -23.67 -18.48 -36.49
C VAL A 75 -24.87 -19.06 -37.24
N ASN A 76 -25.49 -20.08 -36.67
CA ASN A 76 -26.70 -20.72 -37.18
C ASN A 76 -27.91 -20.47 -36.26
N LYS A 77 -29.12 -20.73 -36.76
CA LYS A 77 -30.37 -20.59 -35.96
C LYS A 77 -30.34 -21.44 -34.66
N PRO A 78 -29.87 -22.71 -34.66
CA PRO A 78 -29.75 -23.51 -33.44
C PRO A 78 -28.88 -22.86 -32.36
N LEU A 79 -27.70 -22.36 -32.71
CA LEU A 79 -26.81 -21.67 -31.78
C LEU A 79 -27.45 -20.40 -31.21
N LEU A 80 -28.16 -19.62 -32.04
CA LEU A 80 -28.88 -18.43 -31.58
C LEU A 80 -30.00 -18.78 -30.59
N MET A 81 -30.72 -19.89 -30.81
CA MET A 81 -31.74 -20.37 -29.88
C MET A 81 -31.11 -20.83 -28.56
N GLU A 82 -29.97 -21.53 -28.61
CA GLU A 82 -29.24 -21.97 -27.42
C GLU A 82 -28.75 -20.80 -26.56
N VAL A 83 -28.15 -19.79 -27.20
CA VAL A 83 -27.72 -18.55 -26.54
C VAL A 83 -28.89 -17.79 -25.96
N LYS A 84 -30.03 -17.73 -26.67
CA LYS A 84 -31.23 -17.07 -26.16
C LYS A 84 -31.76 -17.77 -24.91
N ARG A 85 -31.86 -19.11 -24.92
CA ARG A 85 -32.31 -19.90 -23.76
C ARG A 85 -31.46 -19.61 -22.54
N VAL A 86 -30.13 -19.65 -22.65
CA VAL A 86 -29.23 -19.40 -21.52
C VAL A 86 -29.31 -17.95 -21.04
N LYS A 87 -29.47 -16.99 -21.96
CA LYS A 87 -29.56 -15.56 -21.64
C LYS A 87 -30.85 -15.18 -20.90
N ASP A 88 -31.95 -15.85 -21.22
CA ASP A 88 -33.27 -15.55 -20.64
C ASP A 88 -33.43 -16.16 -19.22
N LEU A 89 -32.46 -16.98 -18.77
CA LEU A 89 -32.46 -17.51 -17.40
C LEU A 89 -32.06 -16.45 -16.38
N GLN A 90 -32.86 -16.38 -15.31
CA GLN A 90 -32.63 -15.48 -14.19
C GLN A 90 -32.98 -16.19 -12.88
N ASN A 91 -31.95 -16.48 -12.09
CA ASN A 91 -32.07 -17.07 -10.76
C ASN A 91 -30.86 -16.65 -9.92
N ASP A 92 -31.03 -16.49 -8.61
CA ASP A 92 -29.96 -16.07 -7.71
C ASP A 92 -28.82 -17.10 -7.59
N HIS A 93 -29.12 -18.39 -7.82
CA HIS A 93 -28.19 -19.51 -7.73
C HIS A 93 -27.66 -19.96 -9.10
N ILE A 94 -27.77 -19.10 -10.12
CA ILE A 94 -27.26 -19.36 -11.47
C ILE A 94 -26.40 -18.19 -11.90
N CYS A 95 -25.21 -18.50 -12.42
CA CYS A 95 -24.26 -17.51 -12.90
C CYS A 95 -24.83 -16.84 -14.16
N ARG A 96 -25.04 -15.52 -14.09
CA ARG A 96 -25.66 -14.76 -15.16
C ARG A 96 -24.78 -14.73 -16.41
N PHE A 97 -25.32 -15.22 -17.52
CA PHE A 97 -24.71 -15.06 -18.84
C PHE A 97 -24.92 -13.63 -19.37
N LEU A 98 -23.83 -12.94 -19.68
CA LEU A 98 -23.87 -11.55 -20.16
C LEU A 98 -23.76 -11.47 -21.68
N GLY A 99 -22.98 -12.37 -22.29
CA GLY A 99 -22.79 -12.42 -23.73
C GLY A 99 -21.65 -13.34 -24.16
N ALA A 100 -21.34 -13.33 -25.45
CA ALA A 100 -20.21 -14.06 -26.01
C ALA A 100 -19.56 -13.26 -27.16
N CYS A 101 -18.24 -13.28 -27.21
CA CYS A 101 -17.45 -12.85 -28.36
C CYS A 101 -17.14 -14.06 -29.23
N ILE A 102 -17.49 -13.99 -30.52
CA ILE A 102 -17.24 -15.06 -31.50
C ILE A 102 -16.26 -14.62 -32.60
N ASP A 103 -15.64 -13.44 -32.45
CA ASP A 103 -14.70 -12.91 -33.44
C ASP A 103 -13.28 -13.44 -33.18
N PRO A 104 -12.64 -14.15 -34.14
CA PRO A 104 -11.24 -14.54 -34.03
C PRO A 104 -10.32 -13.31 -33.93
N PRO A 105 -9.17 -13.39 -33.24
CA PRO A 105 -8.64 -14.55 -32.51
C PRO A 105 -9.13 -14.64 -31.05
N ASN A 106 -10.05 -13.77 -30.62
CA ASN A 106 -10.40 -13.62 -29.21
C ASN A 106 -11.85 -14.05 -28.94
N MET A 107 -12.12 -15.34 -29.08
CA MET A 107 -13.43 -15.91 -28.85
C MET A 107 -13.58 -16.20 -27.35
N CYS A 108 -14.67 -15.72 -26.74
CA CYS A 108 -14.87 -15.86 -25.29
C CYS A 108 -16.35 -15.80 -24.88
N ILE A 109 -16.65 -16.40 -23.73
CA ILE A 109 -17.93 -16.32 -23.04
C ILE A 109 -17.78 -15.34 -21.87
N LEU A 110 -18.78 -14.48 -21.69
CA LEU A 110 -18.81 -13.44 -20.67
C LEU A 110 -19.92 -13.75 -19.66
N THR A 111 -19.53 -13.95 -18.41
CA THR A 111 -20.45 -14.15 -17.29
C THR A 111 -20.19 -13.13 -16.19
N GLU A 112 -21.10 -13.04 -15.22
CA GLU A 112 -20.80 -12.30 -13.99
C GLU A 112 -19.55 -12.88 -13.29
N TYR A 113 -18.80 -12.03 -12.59
CA TYR A 113 -17.63 -12.44 -11.83
C TYR A 113 -18.00 -12.69 -10.36
N CYS A 114 -17.67 -13.88 -9.88
CA CYS A 114 -17.85 -14.31 -8.50
C CYS A 114 -16.52 -14.14 -7.73
N GLN A 115 -16.52 -13.29 -6.71
CA GLN A 115 -15.30 -12.80 -6.05
C GLN A 115 -14.58 -13.86 -5.21
N LYS A 116 -15.24 -14.97 -4.83
CA LYS A 116 -14.64 -16.05 -4.04
C LYS A 116 -14.17 -17.22 -4.89
N GLY A 117 -14.23 -17.12 -6.22
CA GLY A 117 -13.80 -18.17 -7.13
C GLY A 117 -14.80 -19.32 -7.22
N SER A 118 -14.30 -20.50 -7.57
CA SER A 118 -15.07 -21.75 -7.60
C SER A 118 -15.24 -22.35 -6.20
N LEU A 119 -16.18 -23.28 -6.06
CA LEU A 119 -16.36 -24.03 -4.82
C LEU A 119 -15.08 -24.81 -4.50
N GLN A 120 -14.37 -25.33 -5.51
CA GLN A 120 -13.08 -25.98 -5.28
C GLN A 120 -12.06 -25.03 -4.63
N ASP A 121 -11.95 -23.78 -5.10
CA ASP A 121 -11.06 -22.77 -4.51
C ASP A 121 -11.45 -22.46 -3.04
N VAL A 122 -12.75 -22.44 -2.74
CA VAL A 122 -13.26 -22.22 -1.38
C VAL A 122 -12.95 -23.41 -0.45
N LEU A 123 -13.03 -24.64 -0.95
CA LEU A 123 -12.76 -25.86 -0.18
C LEU A 123 -11.26 -26.04 0.11
N GLU A 124 -10.39 -25.69 -0.85
CA GLU A 124 -8.93 -25.77 -0.72
C GLU A 124 -8.36 -24.66 0.20
N ASN A 125 -9.14 -23.61 0.46
CA ASN A 125 -8.70 -22.53 1.35
C ASN A 125 -8.94 -22.87 2.83
N GLU A 126 -7.87 -23.26 3.53
CA GLU A 126 -7.87 -23.58 4.97
C GLU A 126 -8.28 -22.40 5.87
N GLN A 127 -8.12 -21.15 5.40
CA GLN A 127 -8.52 -19.96 6.18
C GLN A 127 -10.05 -19.85 6.31
N ILE A 128 -10.80 -20.44 5.38
CA ILE A 128 -12.25 -20.41 5.40
C ILE A 128 -12.77 -21.54 6.30
N LYS A 129 -13.23 -21.19 7.50
CA LYS A 129 -13.87 -22.14 8.43
C LYS A 129 -15.34 -22.39 8.03
N LEU A 130 -15.58 -23.41 7.21
CA LEU A 130 -16.90 -23.98 6.90
C LEU A 130 -17.40 -24.86 8.06
N ASP A 131 -18.23 -24.28 8.92
CA ASP A 131 -19.06 -25.03 9.85
C ASP A 131 -20.20 -25.76 9.13
N TRP A 132 -20.92 -26.63 9.83
CA TRP A 132 -21.97 -27.45 9.23
C TRP A 132 -23.13 -26.64 8.67
N MET A 133 -23.48 -25.53 9.31
CA MET A 133 -24.53 -24.62 8.85
C MET A 133 -24.18 -24.05 7.46
N PHE A 134 -22.92 -23.62 7.29
CA PHE A 134 -22.41 -23.11 6.02
C PHE A 134 -22.25 -24.21 4.96
N ARG A 135 -21.83 -25.41 5.34
CA ARG A 135 -21.81 -26.57 4.42
C ARG A 135 -23.21 -26.88 3.87
N TYR A 136 -24.22 -26.88 4.74
CA TYR A 136 -25.61 -27.09 4.31
C TYR A 136 -26.13 -25.95 3.42
N SER A 137 -25.76 -24.69 3.66
CA SER A 137 -26.17 -23.59 2.79
C SER A 137 -25.61 -23.75 1.37
N LEU A 138 -24.33 -24.12 1.23
CA LEU A 138 -23.73 -24.42 -0.07
C LEU A 138 -24.44 -25.58 -0.79
N MET A 139 -24.75 -26.68 -0.08
CA MET A 139 -25.52 -27.79 -0.64
C MET A 139 -26.92 -27.37 -1.08
N GLN A 140 -27.60 -26.53 -0.29
CA GLN A 140 -28.93 -26.01 -0.64
C GLN A 140 -28.90 -25.11 -1.86
N ASP A 141 -27.90 -24.24 -1.98
CA ASP A 141 -27.74 -23.34 -3.12
C ASP A 141 -27.55 -24.13 -4.42
N ILE A 142 -26.73 -25.19 -4.39
CA ILE A 142 -26.58 -26.11 -5.53
C ILE A 142 -27.94 -26.74 -5.88
N LEU A 143 -28.68 -27.25 -4.90
CA LEU A 143 -30.00 -27.85 -5.15
C LEU A 143 -31.01 -26.84 -5.73
N ARG A 144 -31.02 -25.60 -5.25
CA ARG A 144 -31.89 -24.52 -5.76
C ARG A 144 -31.56 -24.20 -7.22
N GLY A 145 -30.27 -24.08 -7.54
CA GLY A 145 -29.79 -23.85 -8.91
C GLY A 145 -30.14 -25.01 -9.86
N LEU A 146 -29.89 -26.26 -9.45
CA LEU A 146 -30.20 -27.44 -10.27
C LEU A 146 -31.69 -27.63 -10.47
N THR A 147 -32.50 -27.43 -9.43
CA THR A 147 -33.97 -27.49 -9.56
C THR A 147 -34.46 -26.51 -10.62
N TYR A 148 -33.91 -25.29 -10.63
CA TYR A 148 -34.26 -24.28 -11.62
C TYR A 148 -33.82 -24.71 -13.03
N ILE A 149 -32.58 -25.17 -13.21
CA ILE A 149 -32.08 -25.67 -14.51
C ILE A 149 -32.96 -26.81 -15.02
N HIS A 150 -33.34 -27.76 -14.17
CA HIS A 150 -34.14 -28.93 -14.54
C HIS A 150 -35.56 -28.59 -14.94
N SER A 151 -36.13 -27.54 -14.34
CA SER A 151 -37.43 -26.99 -14.73
C SER A 151 -37.38 -26.10 -15.97
N SER A 152 -36.18 -25.72 -16.42
CA SER A 152 -35.99 -24.84 -17.58
C SER A 152 -35.85 -25.62 -18.90
N ASP A 153 -35.85 -24.91 -20.03
CA ASP A 153 -35.63 -25.47 -21.36
C ASP A 153 -34.26 -26.15 -21.55
N ILE A 154 -33.31 -25.92 -20.63
CA ILE A 154 -31.98 -26.58 -20.65
C ILE A 154 -32.07 -28.02 -20.14
N ARG A 155 -33.06 -28.32 -19.27
CA ARG A 155 -33.38 -29.65 -18.71
C ARG A 155 -32.33 -30.31 -17.81
N SER A 156 -31.04 -30.17 -18.07
CA SER A 156 -29.95 -30.72 -17.26
C SER A 156 -28.65 -29.94 -17.46
N HIS A 157 -27.75 -30.01 -16.47
CA HIS A 157 -26.45 -29.35 -16.55
C HIS A 157 -25.46 -30.16 -17.38
N GLY A 158 -25.34 -31.46 -17.10
CA GLY A 158 -24.52 -32.42 -17.86
C GLY A 158 -23.01 -32.37 -17.62
N ASN A 159 -22.50 -31.41 -16.85
CA ASN A 159 -21.08 -31.30 -16.49
C ASN A 159 -20.91 -30.62 -15.11
N LEU A 160 -21.76 -30.99 -14.15
CA LEU A 160 -21.72 -30.41 -12.81
C LEU A 160 -20.44 -30.87 -12.08
N LYS A 161 -19.67 -29.90 -11.56
CA LYS A 161 -18.39 -30.09 -10.84
C LYS A 161 -18.23 -29.00 -9.79
N SER A 162 -17.37 -29.23 -8.80
CA SER A 162 -17.00 -28.18 -7.83
C SER A 162 -16.35 -26.95 -8.52
N THR A 163 -15.65 -27.13 -9.65
CA THR A 163 -15.13 -26.03 -10.48
C THR A 163 -16.20 -25.23 -11.23
N ASN A 164 -17.36 -25.84 -11.50
CA ASN A 164 -18.50 -25.21 -12.18
C ASN A 164 -19.55 -24.66 -11.19
N CYS A 165 -19.23 -24.66 -9.91
CA CYS A 165 -19.98 -23.95 -8.88
C CYS A 165 -19.12 -22.76 -8.44
N VAL A 166 -19.64 -21.54 -8.53
CA VAL A 166 -18.89 -20.31 -8.22
C VAL A 166 -19.56 -19.56 -7.08
N VAL A 167 -18.77 -18.85 -6.26
CA VAL A 167 -19.25 -18.24 -5.02
C VAL A 167 -19.10 -16.71 -5.07
N ASP A 168 -20.21 -16.00 -4.92
CA ASP A 168 -20.21 -14.54 -4.94
C ASP A 168 -19.65 -13.91 -3.65
N GLY A 169 -19.52 -12.58 -3.63
CA GLY A 169 -19.00 -11.85 -2.48
C GLY A 169 -19.82 -11.98 -1.20
N ARG A 170 -21.09 -12.43 -1.28
CA ARG A 170 -21.98 -12.69 -0.15
C ARG A 170 -22.02 -14.17 0.22
N PHE A 171 -21.10 -14.98 -0.31
CA PHE A 171 -21.05 -16.43 -0.12
C PHE A 171 -22.29 -17.18 -0.64
N VAL A 172 -22.99 -16.63 -1.62
CA VAL A 172 -24.06 -17.35 -2.34
C VAL A 172 -23.41 -18.15 -3.45
N LEU A 173 -23.70 -19.46 -3.48
CA LEU A 173 -23.22 -20.33 -4.54
C LEU A 173 -24.12 -20.23 -5.77
N LYS A 174 -23.48 -20.10 -6.92
CA LYS A 174 -24.10 -20.04 -8.23
C LYS A 174 -23.54 -21.11 -9.17
N ILE A 175 -24.41 -21.76 -9.91
CA ILE A 175 -24.02 -22.75 -10.92
C ILE A 175 -23.63 -22.03 -12.21
N THR A 176 -22.49 -22.38 -12.79
CA THR A 176 -22.00 -21.83 -14.07
C THR A 176 -21.72 -22.94 -15.07
N ASP A 177 -21.36 -22.57 -16.30
CA ASP A 177 -20.91 -23.50 -17.33
C ASP A 177 -21.91 -24.60 -17.75
N PHE A 178 -23.20 -24.31 -17.61
CA PHE A 178 -24.32 -25.10 -18.15
C PHE A 178 -24.73 -24.58 -19.55
N GLY A 179 -25.29 -25.48 -20.37
CA GLY A 179 -25.71 -25.17 -21.74
C GLY A 179 -24.57 -24.67 -22.64
N LEU A 180 -24.92 -24.05 -23.78
CA LEU A 180 -23.97 -23.56 -24.78
C LEU A 180 -23.00 -24.65 -25.27
N HIS A 181 -23.47 -25.90 -25.36
CA HIS A 181 -22.71 -27.06 -25.81
C HIS A 181 -22.12 -26.83 -27.20
N THR A 182 -22.79 -26.07 -28.07
CA THR A 182 -22.25 -25.71 -29.39
C THR A 182 -21.04 -24.77 -29.31
N LEU A 183 -20.98 -23.88 -28.32
CA LEU A 183 -19.84 -22.95 -28.12
C LEU A 183 -18.72 -23.61 -27.31
N ARG A 184 -19.08 -24.42 -26.32
CA ARG A 184 -18.16 -25.07 -25.38
C ARG A 184 -17.59 -26.39 -25.90
N GLY A 185 -18.37 -27.13 -26.68
CA GLY A 185 -18.01 -28.41 -27.26
C GLY A 185 -17.18 -28.22 -28.51
N GLY A 186 -15.86 -28.28 -28.38
CA GLY A 186 -15.00 -28.36 -29.55
C GLY A 186 -13.50 -28.44 -29.30
N ASP A 187 -13.00 -28.27 -28.07
CA ASP A 187 -11.61 -28.58 -27.74
C ASP A 187 -11.57 -29.11 -26.29
N ASP A 188 -11.60 -30.43 -26.13
CA ASP A 188 -10.79 -31.04 -25.08
C ASP A 188 -9.33 -30.88 -25.58
N ASP A 189 -8.72 -29.73 -25.32
CA ASP A 189 -7.24 -29.60 -25.35
C ASP A 189 -6.59 -30.59 -24.36
N THR A 190 -7.41 -31.20 -23.50
CA THR A 190 -7.08 -32.33 -22.67
C THR A 190 -6.83 -33.57 -23.53
N GLU A 191 -5.55 -33.87 -23.78
CA GLU A 191 -5.13 -35.12 -24.42
C GLU A 191 -5.90 -36.31 -23.83
N VAL A 192 -6.60 -37.05 -24.68
CA VAL A 192 -7.37 -38.24 -24.27
C VAL A 192 -6.41 -39.23 -23.65
N GLY A 193 -6.64 -39.56 -22.37
CA GLY A 193 -5.75 -40.44 -21.60
C GLY A 193 -4.82 -39.70 -20.62
N SER A 194 -4.81 -38.37 -20.62
CA SER A 194 -4.08 -37.58 -19.62
C SER A 194 -4.71 -37.65 -18.23
N TYR A 195 -3.92 -37.33 -17.20
CA TYR A 195 -4.40 -37.23 -15.82
C TYR A 195 -5.57 -36.23 -15.69
N ALA A 196 -5.47 -35.07 -16.33
CA ALA A 196 -6.50 -34.04 -16.31
C ALA A 196 -7.82 -34.51 -16.96
N TYR A 197 -7.73 -35.27 -18.05
CA TYR A 197 -8.89 -35.85 -18.73
C TYR A 197 -9.66 -36.77 -17.79
N TYR A 198 -8.99 -37.77 -17.19
CA TYR A 198 -9.64 -38.71 -16.27
C TYR A 198 -10.14 -38.02 -14.99
N ARG A 199 -9.38 -37.06 -14.45
CA ARG A 199 -9.80 -36.27 -13.29
C ARG A 199 -11.10 -35.52 -13.56
N SER A 200 -11.25 -34.95 -14.75
CA SER A 200 -12.48 -34.25 -15.15
C SER A 200 -13.70 -35.18 -15.23
N LEU A 201 -13.53 -36.50 -15.33
CA LEU A 201 -14.62 -37.46 -15.46
C LEU A 201 -15.11 -38.01 -14.12
N LEU A 202 -14.45 -37.70 -13.00
CA LEU A 202 -14.77 -38.29 -11.69
C LEU A 202 -16.16 -37.90 -11.16
N TRP A 203 -16.70 -36.76 -11.58
CA TRP A 203 -18.08 -36.33 -11.29
C TRP A 203 -19.13 -36.95 -12.22
N THR A 204 -18.72 -37.64 -13.28
CA THR A 204 -19.64 -38.20 -14.28
C THR A 204 -20.19 -39.53 -13.78
N SER A 205 -21.50 -39.74 -13.98
CA SER A 205 -22.17 -40.95 -13.52
C SER A 205 -21.77 -42.22 -14.29
N PRO A 206 -21.85 -43.42 -13.68
CA PRO A 206 -21.40 -44.66 -14.30
C PRO A 206 -22.10 -44.98 -15.63
N GLU A 207 -23.42 -44.72 -15.72
CA GLU A 207 -24.19 -44.96 -16.93
C GLU A 207 -23.73 -44.07 -18.09
N LEU A 208 -23.40 -42.80 -17.81
CA LEU A 208 -22.89 -41.88 -18.82
C LEU A 208 -21.47 -42.28 -19.25
N LEU A 209 -20.64 -42.80 -18.34
CA LEU A 209 -19.28 -43.27 -18.67
C LEU A 209 -19.28 -44.54 -19.56
N ARG A 210 -20.36 -45.31 -19.57
CA ARG A 210 -20.52 -46.51 -20.40
C ARG A 210 -21.12 -46.23 -21.77
N MET A 211 -21.74 -45.07 -21.97
CA MET A 211 -22.33 -44.71 -23.27
C MET A 211 -21.23 -44.43 -24.31
N HIS A 212 -21.39 -45.03 -25.49
CA HIS A 212 -20.49 -44.81 -26.63
C HIS A 212 -20.57 -43.37 -27.15
N GLN A 213 -21.75 -42.76 -27.09
CA GLN A 213 -21.98 -41.34 -27.40
C GLN A 213 -22.73 -40.71 -26.24
N ARG A 214 -22.03 -39.86 -25.48
CA ARG A 214 -22.62 -39.14 -24.35
C ARG A 214 -23.45 -37.96 -24.87
N PRO A 215 -24.71 -37.80 -24.42
CA PRO A 215 -25.46 -36.60 -24.72
C PRO A 215 -24.72 -35.39 -24.09
N PRO A 216 -24.48 -34.31 -24.84
CA PRO A 216 -23.71 -33.16 -24.33
C PRO A 216 -24.45 -32.43 -23.19
N GLU A 217 -25.78 -32.48 -23.19
CA GLU A 217 -26.67 -32.01 -22.14
C GLU A 217 -26.71 -32.91 -20.89
N GLY A 218 -26.11 -34.11 -20.97
CA GLY A 218 -26.15 -35.11 -19.89
C GLY A 218 -27.56 -35.58 -19.57
N THR A 219 -27.80 -35.95 -18.30
CA THR A 219 -29.12 -36.34 -17.82
C THR A 219 -29.37 -35.77 -16.43
N GLN A 220 -30.64 -35.56 -16.06
CA GLN A 220 -31.00 -35.09 -14.72
C GLN A 220 -30.49 -36.03 -13.62
N LYS A 221 -30.55 -37.36 -13.84
CA LYS A 221 -30.03 -38.36 -12.90
C LYS A 221 -28.50 -38.40 -12.86
N GLY A 222 -27.83 -38.00 -13.94
CA GLY A 222 -26.38 -37.76 -13.94
C GLY A 222 -26.02 -36.59 -13.04
N ASP A 223 -26.77 -35.48 -13.09
CA ASP A 223 -26.54 -34.34 -12.21
C ASP A 223 -26.73 -34.70 -10.72
N VAL A 224 -27.66 -35.59 -10.38
CA VAL A 224 -27.84 -36.12 -9.00
C VAL A 224 -26.58 -36.85 -8.53
N TYR A 225 -25.97 -37.65 -9.38
CA TYR A 225 -24.72 -38.34 -9.06
C TYR A 225 -23.58 -37.33 -8.85
N SER A 226 -23.44 -36.35 -9.74
CA SER A 226 -22.42 -35.30 -9.63
C SER A 226 -22.59 -34.48 -8.34
N PHE A 227 -23.83 -34.19 -7.95
CA PHE A 227 -24.15 -33.53 -6.68
C PHE A 227 -23.67 -34.35 -5.47
N ALA A 228 -23.83 -35.67 -5.49
CA ALA A 228 -23.34 -36.55 -4.41
C ALA A 228 -21.82 -36.45 -4.21
N VAL A 229 -21.07 -36.43 -5.32
CA VAL A 229 -19.61 -36.28 -5.29
C VAL A 229 -19.22 -34.90 -4.72
N ILE A 230 -19.91 -33.83 -5.11
CA ILE A 230 -19.67 -32.48 -4.57
C ILE A 230 -20.03 -32.41 -3.07
N CYS A 231 -21.10 -33.08 -2.64
CA CYS A 231 -21.42 -33.17 -1.21
C CYS A 231 -20.29 -33.81 -0.41
N GLN A 232 -19.67 -34.87 -0.94
CA GLN A 232 -18.49 -35.46 -0.32
C GLN A 232 -17.33 -34.44 -0.25
N GLU A 233 -17.06 -33.71 -1.33
CA GLU A 233 -16.03 -32.67 -1.35
C GLU A 233 -16.27 -31.61 -0.26
N ILE A 234 -17.52 -31.16 -0.08
CA ILE A 234 -17.89 -30.19 0.97
C ILE A 234 -17.69 -30.76 2.38
N VAL A 235 -17.98 -32.05 2.58
CA VAL A 235 -17.89 -32.71 3.88
C VAL A 235 -16.44 -32.90 4.32
N TYR A 236 -15.58 -33.41 3.43
CA TYR A 236 -14.22 -33.84 3.78
C TYR A 236 -13.13 -32.83 3.43
N ARG A 237 -13.36 -31.96 2.44
CA ARG A 237 -12.36 -31.05 1.89
C ARG A 237 -11.03 -31.70 1.45
N ASN A 238 -11.07 -32.99 1.10
CA ASN A 238 -9.91 -33.77 0.64
C ASN A 238 -9.90 -33.96 -0.89
N GLY A 239 -10.48 -33.00 -1.61
CA GLY A 239 -10.63 -33.06 -3.06
C GLY A 239 -11.68 -34.07 -3.53
N VAL A 240 -11.78 -34.19 -4.86
CA VAL A 240 -12.77 -35.04 -5.53
C VAL A 240 -12.51 -36.54 -5.33
N PHE A 241 -13.60 -37.30 -5.12
CA PHE A 241 -13.59 -38.76 -5.03
C PHE A 241 -12.63 -39.27 -3.92
N TYR A 242 -12.75 -38.71 -2.72
CA TYR A 242 -11.92 -39.10 -1.59
C TYR A 242 -12.19 -40.55 -1.17
N LEU A 243 -11.14 -41.33 -0.89
CA LEU A 243 -11.21 -42.76 -0.61
C LEU A 243 -10.64 -43.13 0.77
N GLY A 244 -10.49 -42.17 1.69
CA GLY A 244 -9.81 -42.41 2.96
C GLY A 244 -8.30 -42.56 2.75
N ASN A 245 -7.76 -43.71 3.15
CA ASN A 245 -6.33 -44.03 3.07
C ASN A 245 -5.88 -44.68 1.74
N LEU A 246 -6.77 -44.75 0.75
CA LEU A 246 -6.48 -45.38 -0.55
C LEU A 246 -6.14 -44.32 -1.61
N ASP A 247 -4.87 -44.24 -2.00
CA ASP A 247 -4.43 -43.41 -3.13
C ASP A 247 -4.54 -44.17 -4.45
N LEU A 248 -5.52 -43.79 -5.27
CA LEU A 248 -5.71 -44.30 -6.62
C LEU A 248 -5.59 -43.16 -7.63
N SER A 249 -5.00 -43.44 -8.78
CA SER A 249 -4.97 -42.49 -9.88
C SER A 249 -6.38 -42.25 -10.45
N PRO A 250 -6.68 -41.06 -11.00
CA PRO A 250 -7.98 -40.79 -11.62
C PRO A 250 -8.36 -41.79 -12.71
N GLN A 251 -7.37 -42.35 -13.42
CA GLN A 251 -7.59 -43.38 -14.43
C GLN A 251 -8.09 -44.69 -13.80
N GLU A 252 -7.48 -45.15 -12.71
CA GLU A 252 -7.91 -46.36 -12.01
C GLU A 252 -9.31 -46.19 -11.41
N ILE A 253 -9.59 -45.03 -10.81
CA ILE A 253 -10.92 -44.69 -10.29
C ILE A 253 -11.95 -44.73 -11.43
N TYR A 254 -11.66 -44.05 -12.55
CA TYR A 254 -12.52 -44.06 -13.73
C TYR A 254 -12.82 -45.48 -14.22
N GLN A 255 -11.81 -46.35 -14.33
CA GLN A 255 -12.00 -47.73 -14.79
C GLN A 255 -12.84 -48.54 -13.80
N LYS A 256 -12.59 -48.42 -12.49
CA LYS A 256 -13.37 -49.13 -11.45
C LYS A 256 -14.84 -48.71 -11.46
N VAL A 257 -15.13 -47.41 -11.58
CA VAL A 257 -16.50 -46.89 -11.69
C VAL A 257 -17.17 -47.36 -12.99
N LYS A 258 -16.46 -47.26 -14.12
CA LYS A 258 -16.96 -47.67 -15.44
C LYS A 258 -17.27 -49.16 -15.50
N ASN A 259 -16.44 -50.01 -14.92
CA ASN A 259 -16.61 -51.46 -14.97
C ASN A 259 -17.80 -51.95 -14.15
N GLY A 260 -18.23 -51.21 -13.11
CA GLY A 260 -19.45 -51.51 -12.36
C GLY A 260 -19.41 -52.84 -11.60
N LEU A 261 -18.24 -53.28 -11.16
CA LEU A 261 -18.10 -54.50 -10.36
C LEU A 261 -18.69 -54.30 -8.96
N LYS A 262 -19.38 -55.32 -8.41
CA LYS A 262 -19.93 -55.29 -7.04
C LYS A 262 -18.83 -55.67 -6.01
N PRO A 263 -18.73 -54.99 -4.84
CA PRO A 263 -19.47 -53.78 -4.47
C PRO A 263 -19.08 -52.60 -5.35
N TYR A 264 -20.08 -51.81 -5.77
CA TYR A 264 -19.86 -50.72 -6.72
C TYR A 264 -18.87 -49.71 -6.15
N PHE A 265 -17.83 -49.40 -6.94
CA PHE A 265 -16.79 -48.50 -6.49
C PHE A 265 -17.33 -47.08 -6.34
N ARG A 266 -17.29 -46.55 -5.11
CA ARG A 266 -17.81 -45.24 -4.72
C ARG A 266 -16.86 -44.53 -3.77
N PRO A 267 -16.97 -43.20 -3.65
CA PRO A 267 -16.18 -42.45 -2.70
C PRO A 267 -16.47 -42.88 -1.25
N SER A 268 -15.46 -42.78 -0.36
CA SER A 268 -15.58 -43.19 1.04
C SER A 268 -16.43 -42.20 1.84
N MET A 269 -17.29 -42.75 2.71
CA MET A 269 -18.10 -42.00 3.69
C MET A 269 -17.91 -42.56 5.11
N GLU A 270 -16.84 -43.32 5.35
CA GLU A 270 -16.69 -44.17 6.56
C GLU A 270 -15.98 -43.46 7.74
N GLU A 271 -15.27 -42.35 7.51
CA GLU A 271 -14.47 -41.67 8.53
C GLU A 271 -14.84 -40.19 8.70
N CYS A 272 -16.06 -39.85 9.12
CA CYS A 272 -16.42 -38.44 9.34
C CYS A 272 -16.92 -38.12 10.75
N ASP A 273 -16.46 -36.97 11.26
CA ASP A 273 -17.20 -36.07 12.16
C ASP A 273 -18.44 -35.46 11.44
N CYS A 274 -19.20 -36.28 10.69
CA CYS A 274 -20.48 -35.89 10.12
C CYS A 274 -21.51 -35.96 11.25
N PRO A 275 -22.13 -34.85 11.66
CA PRO A 275 -23.04 -34.84 12.80
C PRO A 275 -24.36 -35.59 12.51
N CYS A 276 -24.53 -36.15 11.31
CA CYS A 276 -25.78 -36.77 10.90
C CYS A 276 -25.57 -37.92 9.90
N ASP A 277 -25.85 -39.15 10.35
CA ASP A 277 -25.93 -40.35 9.50
C ASP A 277 -26.93 -40.19 8.33
N GLU A 278 -27.95 -39.33 8.50
CA GLU A 278 -28.97 -39.08 7.48
C GLU A 278 -28.39 -38.40 6.23
N LEU A 279 -27.42 -37.48 6.37
CA LEU A 279 -26.76 -36.87 5.19
C LEU A 279 -25.97 -37.91 4.40
N ALA A 280 -25.27 -38.80 5.10
CA ALA A 280 -24.50 -39.87 4.47
C ALA A 280 -25.42 -40.85 3.73
N GLU A 281 -26.58 -41.20 4.29
CA GLU A 281 -27.59 -42.01 3.62
C GLU A 281 -28.11 -41.34 2.33
N VAL A 282 -28.38 -40.03 2.39
CA VAL A 282 -28.85 -39.28 1.22
C VAL A 282 -27.78 -39.26 0.12
N VAL A 283 -26.52 -38.98 0.46
CA VAL A 283 -25.40 -39.01 -0.50
C VAL A 283 -25.25 -40.41 -1.11
N ARG A 284 -25.35 -41.48 -0.30
CA ARG A 284 -25.29 -42.86 -0.78
C ARG A 284 -26.39 -43.20 -1.79
N ARG A 285 -27.60 -42.69 -1.57
CA ARG A 285 -28.72 -42.86 -2.51
C ARG A 285 -28.53 -42.03 -3.79
N CYS A 286 -27.91 -40.84 -3.70
CA CYS A 286 -27.68 -39.98 -4.86
C CYS A 286 -26.70 -40.57 -5.87
N TRP A 287 -25.71 -41.35 -5.42
CA TRP A 287 -24.75 -42.01 -6.32
C TRP A 287 -25.05 -43.50 -6.56
N ALA A 288 -26.30 -43.94 -6.36
CA ALA A 288 -26.70 -45.31 -6.66
C ALA A 288 -26.32 -45.73 -8.09
N GLU A 289 -25.97 -47.00 -8.28
CA GLU A 289 -25.58 -47.53 -9.59
C GLU A 289 -26.72 -47.40 -10.59
N ASP A 290 -27.94 -47.79 -10.20
CA ASP A 290 -29.14 -47.60 -11.01
C ASP A 290 -29.60 -46.13 -10.94
N PRO A 291 -29.69 -45.41 -12.08
CA PRO A 291 -30.22 -44.05 -12.13
C PRO A 291 -31.65 -43.90 -11.59
N MET A 292 -32.46 -44.97 -11.61
CA MET A 292 -33.85 -44.94 -11.14
C MET A 292 -33.97 -44.95 -9.61
N GLU A 293 -32.99 -45.52 -8.90
CA GLU A 293 -32.94 -45.53 -7.43
C GLU A 293 -32.56 -44.16 -6.84
N ARG A 294 -31.93 -43.30 -7.65
CA ARG A 294 -31.51 -41.96 -7.23
C ARG A 294 -32.74 -41.08 -6.97
N PRO A 295 -32.78 -40.32 -5.87
CA PRO A 295 -33.89 -39.41 -5.58
C PRO A 295 -34.01 -38.32 -6.64
N ASP A 296 -35.18 -37.68 -6.71
CA ASP A 296 -35.34 -36.44 -7.47
C ASP A 296 -34.91 -35.21 -6.64
N PHE A 297 -34.72 -34.08 -7.32
CA PHE A 297 -34.28 -32.84 -6.66
C PHE A 297 -35.31 -32.27 -5.69
N GLN A 298 -36.59 -32.58 -5.87
CA GLN A 298 -37.64 -32.10 -4.97
C GLN A 298 -37.57 -32.84 -3.62
N ALA A 299 -37.36 -34.15 -3.64
CA ALA A 299 -37.10 -34.97 -2.48
C ALA A 299 -35.81 -34.52 -1.79
N LEU A 300 -34.71 -34.33 -2.54
CA LEU A 300 -33.44 -33.85 -1.98
C LEU A 300 -33.56 -32.49 -1.30
N LYS A 301 -34.26 -31.55 -1.94
CA LYS A 301 -34.54 -30.22 -1.37
C LYS A 301 -35.31 -30.34 -0.06
N SER A 302 -36.27 -31.25 0.04
CA SER A 302 -37.02 -31.47 1.28
C SER A 302 -36.15 -32.05 2.39
N ILE A 303 -35.23 -32.97 2.06
CA ILE A 303 -34.37 -33.64 3.04
C ILE A 303 -33.29 -32.68 3.56
N ILE A 304 -32.56 -31.98 2.68
CA ILE A 304 -31.51 -31.04 3.10
C ILE A 304 -32.11 -29.83 3.85
N ARG A 305 -33.34 -29.42 3.53
CA ARG A 305 -34.05 -28.41 4.35
C ARG A 305 -34.35 -28.90 5.76
N LYS A 306 -34.76 -30.17 5.92
CA LYS A 306 -34.99 -30.76 7.26
C LYS A 306 -33.70 -30.88 8.07
N LEU A 307 -32.57 -31.14 7.40
CA LEU A 307 -31.25 -31.19 8.04
C LEU A 307 -30.77 -29.79 8.48
N ASN A 308 -31.25 -28.73 7.84
CA ASN A 308 -30.89 -27.34 8.13
C ASN A 308 -32.03 -26.55 8.83
N LYS A 309 -32.73 -27.19 9.78
CA LYS A 309 -33.86 -26.57 10.53
C LYS A 309 -33.49 -25.27 11.26
N ASP A 310 -32.24 -25.13 11.69
CA ASP A 310 -31.75 -23.94 12.39
C ASP A 310 -31.20 -22.86 11.44
N GLY A 311 -30.98 -23.20 10.16
CA GLY A 311 -30.41 -22.29 9.16
C GLY A 311 -31.39 -21.36 8.45
N ASP A 312 -32.68 -21.70 8.43
CA ASP A 312 -33.71 -20.95 7.69
C ASP A 312 -34.18 -19.67 8.44
N LYS A 313 -33.67 -19.42 9.67
CA LYS A 313 -34.07 -18.30 10.54
C LYS A 313 -33.23 -17.01 10.38
N GLY A 314 -32.62 -16.77 9.22
CA GLY A 314 -31.88 -15.51 8.96
C GLY A 314 -30.50 -15.37 9.63
N ASN A 315 -30.18 -16.20 10.64
CA ASN A 315 -28.94 -16.13 11.42
C ASN A 315 -27.63 -16.41 10.65
N ILE A 316 -27.65 -16.98 9.42
CA ILE A 316 -26.41 -17.33 8.69
C ILE A 316 -25.71 -16.09 8.18
N LEU A 317 -26.45 -15.24 7.48
CA LEU A 317 -25.91 -14.02 6.89
C LEU A 317 -25.50 -13.05 8.01
N ASP A 318 -26.31 -12.95 9.06
CA ASP A 318 -26.00 -12.12 10.23
C ASP A 318 -24.77 -12.61 10.98
N ASN A 319 -24.58 -13.92 11.17
CA ASN A 319 -23.36 -14.44 11.81
C ASN A 319 -22.11 -14.26 10.94
N LEU A 320 -22.22 -14.40 9.61
CA LEU A 320 -21.11 -14.12 8.70
C LEU A 320 -20.79 -12.63 8.61
N LEU A 321 -21.82 -11.77 8.55
CA LEU A 321 -21.68 -10.32 8.59
C LEU A 321 -21.03 -9.88 9.90
N THR A 322 -21.48 -10.39 11.04
CA THR A 322 -20.91 -10.07 12.35
C THR A 322 -19.43 -10.47 12.43
N ARG A 323 -19.06 -11.65 11.91
CA ARG A 323 -17.65 -12.07 11.88
C ARG A 323 -16.83 -11.18 10.93
N MET A 324 -17.37 -10.82 9.76
CA MET A 324 -16.67 -9.94 8.82
C MET A 324 -16.50 -8.52 9.36
N GLU A 325 -17.50 -7.98 10.06
CA GLU A 325 -17.41 -6.70 10.76
C GLU A 325 -16.36 -6.74 11.87
N GLN A 326 -16.28 -7.83 12.64
CA GLN A 326 -15.22 -8.00 13.64
C GLN A 326 -13.83 -8.02 13.00
N TYR A 327 -13.65 -8.71 11.87
CA TYR A 327 -12.38 -8.70 11.14
C TYR A 327 -12.04 -7.32 10.57
N ALA A 328 -13.03 -6.60 10.03
CA ALA A 328 -12.85 -5.25 9.50
C ALA A 328 -12.44 -4.26 10.62
N ASN A 329 -13.16 -4.27 11.74
CA ASN A 329 -12.89 -3.40 12.88
C ASN A 329 -11.52 -3.70 13.51
N ASN A 330 -11.14 -4.97 13.64
CA ASN A 330 -9.81 -5.34 14.14
C ASN A 330 -8.69 -4.87 13.20
N LEU A 331 -8.92 -4.93 11.89
CA LEU A 331 -7.95 -4.47 10.90
C LEU A 331 -7.85 -2.94 10.91
N GLU A 332 -8.96 -2.23 11.02
CA GLU A 332 -9.00 -0.78 11.17
C GLU A 332 -8.24 -0.33 12.42
N ALA A 333 -8.49 -0.96 13.57
CA ALA A 333 -7.75 -0.67 14.81
C ALA A 333 -6.24 -0.90 14.66
N LEU A 334 -5.84 -1.99 14.00
CA LEU A 334 -4.42 -2.28 13.75
C LEU A 334 -3.79 -1.26 12.78
N VAL A 335 -4.54 -0.80 11.77
CA VAL A 335 -4.08 0.24 10.83
C VAL A 335 -3.95 1.58 11.55
N GLU A 336 -4.89 1.94 12.43
CA GLU A 336 -4.83 3.16 13.24
C GLU A 336 -3.60 3.14 14.17
N GLU A 337 -3.36 2.04 14.89
CA GLU A 337 -2.19 1.87 15.75
C GLU A 337 -0.89 2.01 14.96
N ARG A 338 -0.75 1.28 13.85
CA ARG A 338 0.42 1.37 12.96
C ARG A 338 0.62 2.78 12.39
N THR A 339 -0.47 3.48 12.08
CA THR A 339 -0.41 4.85 11.54
C THR A 339 0.05 5.83 12.62
N ALA A 340 -0.42 5.66 13.86
CA ALA A 340 0.02 6.45 15.00
C ALA A 340 1.52 6.26 15.28
N ASP A 341 1.99 5.01 15.33
CA ASP A 341 3.41 4.69 15.50
C ASP A 341 4.27 5.31 14.40
N TYR A 342 3.82 5.21 13.15
CA TYR A 342 4.52 5.79 12.02
C TYR A 342 4.62 7.32 12.13
N LEU A 343 3.53 8.00 12.53
CA LEU A 343 3.53 9.45 12.72
C LEU A 343 4.47 9.88 13.85
N GLU A 344 4.53 9.14 14.96
CA GLU A 344 5.44 9.43 16.06
C GLU A 344 6.91 9.27 15.64
N GLN A 345 7.24 8.18 14.94
CA GLN A 345 8.59 7.94 14.43
C GLN A 345 9.00 9.00 13.39
N LYS A 346 8.08 9.38 12.51
CA LYS A 346 8.28 10.45 11.53
C LYS A 346 8.59 11.77 12.24
N LYS A 347 7.82 12.14 13.26
CA LYS A 347 8.03 13.37 14.03
C LYS A 347 9.42 13.39 14.69
N LYS A 348 9.82 12.29 15.34
CA LYS A 348 11.16 12.17 15.95
C LYS A 348 12.29 12.33 14.91
N ALA A 349 12.12 11.76 13.72
CA ALA A 349 13.09 11.90 12.63
C ALA A 349 13.17 13.35 12.08
N GLU A 350 12.02 14.02 11.94
CA GLU A 350 11.96 15.43 11.52
C GLU A 350 12.60 16.36 12.56
N ASP A 351 12.30 16.16 13.84
CA ASP A 351 12.88 16.96 14.94
C ASP A 351 14.41 16.85 14.96
N LEU A 352 14.96 15.64 14.82
CA LEU A 352 16.41 15.41 14.71
C LEU A 352 17.02 16.10 13.48
N LEU A 353 16.30 16.11 12.35
CA LEU A 353 16.78 16.78 11.14
C LEU A 353 16.80 18.30 11.32
N TYR A 354 15.80 18.88 11.99
CA TYR A 354 15.73 20.31 12.31
C TYR A 354 16.79 20.75 13.33
N MET A 355 17.33 19.83 14.14
CA MET A 355 18.49 20.11 14.99
C MET A 355 19.80 20.23 14.20
N MET A 356 19.91 19.57 13.04
CA MET A 356 21.13 19.55 12.23
C MET A 356 21.12 20.57 11.08
N LEU A 357 19.94 20.87 10.54
CA LEU A 357 19.77 21.71 9.36
C LEU A 357 18.71 22.79 9.58
N PRO A 358 18.82 23.95 8.92
CA PRO A 358 17.76 24.95 8.99
C PRO A 358 16.43 24.39 8.47
N LYS A 359 15.31 24.76 9.10
CA LYS A 359 13.96 24.24 8.79
C LYS A 359 13.59 24.34 7.31
N SER A 360 13.93 25.45 6.65
CA SER A 360 13.68 25.67 5.22
C SER A 360 14.39 24.64 4.33
N VAL A 361 15.65 24.32 4.66
CA VAL A 361 16.51 23.37 3.95
C VAL A 361 16.10 21.93 4.25
N ALA A 362 15.84 21.61 5.53
CA ALA A 362 15.34 20.31 5.96
C ALA A 362 14.01 19.97 5.25
N GLY A 363 13.08 20.93 5.14
CA GLY A 363 11.82 20.74 4.42
C GLY A 363 11.98 20.41 2.94
N GLN A 364 12.96 21.02 2.26
CA GLN A 364 13.28 20.67 0.86
C GLN A 364 13.83 19.24 0.75
N LEU A 365 14.74 18.84 1.65
CA LEU A 365 15.30 17.50 1.69
C LEU A 365 14.22 16.43 1.98
N ILE A 366 13.29 16.69 2.90
CA ILE A 366 12.16 15.81 3.20
C ILE A 366 11.27 15.59 1.96
N ARG A 367 11.10 16.62 1.13
CA ARG A 367 10.37 16.52 -0.15
C ARG A 367 11.16 15.84 -1.28
N GLY A 368 12.42 15.50 -1.05
CA GLY A 368 13.31 14.94 -2.07
C GLY A 368 13.79 15.98 -3.09
N GLU A 369 13.66 17.27 -2.78
CA GLU A 369 14.16 18.36 -3.61
C GLU A 369 15.67 18.52 -3.41
N SER A 370 16.39 18.80 -4.50
CA SER A 370 17.80 19.18 -4.43
C SER A 370 17.95 20.57 -3.85
N VAL A 371 18.72 20.73 -2.76
CA VAL A 371 19.03 22.04 -2.20
C VAL A 371 20.11 22.69 -3.05
N THR A 372 19.74 23.71 -3.83
CA THR A 372 20.71 24.50 -4.61
C THR A 372 21.42 25.52 -3.71
N ALA A 373 22.68 25.83 -4.03
CA ALA A 373 23.37 26.93 -3.36
C ALA A 373 22.67 28.27 -3.67
N ASP A 374 22.49 29.10 -2.64
CA ASP A 374 21.86 30.42 -2.74
C ASP A 374 22.89 31.52 -2.42
N HIS A 375 22.77 32.66 -3.11
CA HIS A 375 23.66 33.81 -2.99
C HIS A 375 23.01 34.91 -2.15
N PHE A 376 23.59 35.22 -0.99
CA PHE A 376 23.10 36.26 -0.09
C PHE A 376 23.98 37.51 -0.21
N ASP A 377 23.37 38.64 -0.57
CA ASP A 377 24.09 39.89 -0.86
C ASP A 377 24.69 40.54 0.39
N SER A 378 24.05 40.35 1.54
CA SER A 378 24.47 40.92 2.81
C SER A 378 24.05 40.01 3.97
N VAL A 379 25.05 39.49 4.69
CA VAL A 379 24.90 38.79 5.96
C VAL A 379 25.94 39.31 6.94
N THR A 380 25.67 39.22 8.25
CA THR A 380 26.69 39.47 9.27
C THR A 380 27.10 38.15 9.90
N ILE A 381 28.41 37.89 9.88
CA ILE A 381 29.03 36.72 10.49
C ILE A 381 29.67 37.14 11.81
N TYR A 382 29.40 36.34 12.84
CA TYR A 382 30.11 36.29 14.11
C TYR A 382 31.12 35.15 14.07
N PHE A 383 32.33 35.43 14.52
CA PHE A 383 33.36 34.43 14.71
C PHE A 383 34.00 34.67 16.07
N SER A 384 34.12 33.65 16.90
CA SER A 384 34.86 33.76 18.17
C SER A 384 35.80 32.61 18.43
N ASP A 385 36.88 32.90 19.14
CA ASP A 385 37.92 31.96 19.54
C ASP A 385 38.24 32.10 21.04
N ILE A 386 38.65 30.99 21.66
CA ILE A 386 39.06 30.97 23.06
C ILE A 386 40.54 31.32 23.14
N CYS A 387 40.85 32.49 23.70
CA CYS A 387 42.24 32.94 23.84
C CYS A 387 43.04 31.98 24.74
N GLY A 388 44.07 31.35 24.18
CA GLY A 388 44.96 30.45 24.92
C GLY A 388 44.41 29.03 25.09
N PHE A 389 43.39 28.64 24.32
CA PHE A 389 42.81 27.31 24.38
C PHE A 389 43.83 26.19 24.17
N THR A 390 44.78 26.35 23.24
CA THR A 390 45.84 25.33 23.02
C THR A 390 46.61 25.04 24.30
N ALA A 391 47.01 26.07 25.05
CA ALA A 391 47.69 25.90 26.33
C ALA A 391 46.77 25.25 27.37
N LEU A 392 45.54 25.75 27.50
CA LEU A 392 44.54 25.22 28.43
C LEU A 392 44.23 23.73 28.17
N SER A 393 44.12 23.35 26.90
CA SER A 393 43.87 21.96 26.47
C SER A 393 45.07 21.05 26.70
N SER A 394 46.31 21.57 26.59
CA SER A 394 47.53 20.79 26.83
C SER A 394 47.76 20.46 28.30
N GLU A 395 47.26 21.31 29.20
CA GLU A 395 47.41 21.16 30.65
C GLU A 395 46.16 20.58 31.35
N SER A 396 45.15 20.19 30.58
CA SER A 396 43.89 19.62 31.08
C SER A 396 43.70 18.22 30.52
N THR A 397 42.95 17.37 31.24
CA THR A 397 42.63 16.04 30.70
C THR A 397 41.62 16.15 29.56
N PRO A 398 41.60 15.23 28.58
CA PRO A 398 40.63 15.27 27.48
C PRO A 398 39.17 15.33 27.96
N PHE A 399 38.82 14.62 29.04
CA PHE A 399 37.49 14.68 29.65
C PHE A 399 37.15 16.08 30.18
N GLN A 400 38.10 16.74 30.85
CA GLN A 400 37.91 18.11 31.37
C GLN A 400 37.74 19.14 30.25
N VAL A 401 38.44 18.96 29.11
CA VAL A 401 38.29 19.82 27.93
C VAL A 401 36.91 19.63 27.29
N VAL A 402 36.43 18.39 27.18
CA VAL A 402 35.09 18.09 26.68
C VAL A 402 34.00 18.71 27.57
N ASP A 403 34.11 18.55 28.89
CA ASP A 403 33.17 19.15 29.84
C ASP A 403 33.17 20.68 29.76
N LEU A 404 34.33 21.31 29.63
CA LEU A 404 34.45 22.76 29.46
C LEU A 404 33.76 23.25 28.17
N LEU A 405 34.02 22.60 27.04
CA LEU A 405 33.41 22.96 25.77
C LEU A 405 31.89 22.74 25.79
N ASN A 406 31.42 21.65 26.39
CA ASN A 406 29.99 21.39 26.54
C ASN A 406 29.29 22.44 27.43
N ASP A 407 29.87 22.78 28.58
CA ASP A 407 29.31 23.82 29.47
C ASP A 407 29.25 25.19 28.75
N LEU A 408 30.33 25.54 28.04
CA LEU A 408 30.43 26.80 27.30
C LEU A 408 29.43 26.85 26.15
N TYR A 409 29.39 25.82 25.30
CA TYR A 409 28.48 25.77 24.16
C TYR A 409 27.02 25.64 24.57
N THR A 410 26.71 24.96 25.68
CA THR A 410 25.35 24.96 26.24
C THR A 410 24.93 26.37 26.66
N THR A 411 25.84 27.12 27.28
CA THR A 411 25.59 28.52 27.64
C THR A 411 25.37 29.37 26.39
N PHE A 412 26.21 29.21 25.37
CA PHE A 412 26.08 29.97 24.11
C PHE A 412 24.80 29.62 23.37
N ASP A 413 24.50 28.33 23.24
CA ASP A 413 23.30 27.82 22.56
C ASP A 413 22.02 28.39 23.22
N SER A 414 21.97 28.48 24.55
CA SER A 414 20.84 29.11 25.28
C SER A 414 20.70 30.62 25.02
N ILE A 415 21.80 31.32 24.73
CA ILE A 415 21.77 32.76 24.46
C ILE A 415 21.31 33.01 23.03
N ILE A 416 21.85 32.26 22.06
CA ILE A 416 21.55 32.46 20.63
C ILE A 416 20.11 32.11 20.28
N GLU A 417 19.43 31.23 21.03
CA GLU A 417 18.00 30.93 20.84
C GLU A 417 17.09 32.16 20.93
N ASN A 418 17.55 33.24 21.57
CA ASN A 418 16.80 34.50 21.71
C ASN A 418 17.01 35.49 20.54
N PHE A 419 17.83 35.13 19.54
CA PHE A 419 18.20 36.00 18.43
C PHE A 419 17.90 35.34 17.08
N ASP A 420 17.66 36.15 16.05
CA ASP A 420 17.49 35.65 14.67
C ASP A 420 18.86 35.32 14.06
N VAL A 421 19.42 34.18 14.46
CA VAL A 421 20.75 33.72 14.07
C VAL A 421 20.78 32.22 13.79
N TYR A 422 21.72 31.80 12.95
CA TYR A 422 21.98 30.40 12.62
C TYR A 422 23.40 30.00 13.02
N LYS A 423 23.51 28.91 13.80
CA LYS A 423 24.79 28.31 14.20
C LYS A 423 25.37 27.49 13.05
N VAL A 424 26.59 27.80 12.65
CA VAL A 424 27.32 27.10 11.60
C VAL A 424 28.26 26.09 12.25
N GLU A 425 28.35 24.87 11.71
CA GLU A 425 29.33 23.88 12.20
C GLU A 425 30.77 24.37 11.98
N THR A 426 31.53 24.47 13.05
CA THR A 426 32.94 24.89 13.06
C THR A 426 33.89 23.74 13.36
N ILE A 427 35.18 23.98 13.13
CA ILE A 427 36.26 23.06 13.44
C ILE A 427 37.03 23.62 14.65
N GLY A 428 37.16 22.84 15.72
CA GLY A 428 37.95 23.19 16.90
C GLY A 428 37.16 23.97 17.96
N ASP A 429 37.80 24.99 18.53
CA ASP A 429 37.32 25.90 19.58
C ASP A 429 36.68 27.19 19.05
N ALA A 430 36.66 27.35 17.73
CA ALA A 430 35.96 28.45 17.08
C ALA A 430 34.44 28.27 17.17
N TYR A 431 33.71 29.34 17.46
CA TYR A 431 32.23 29.38 17.43
C TYR A 431 31.77 30.36 16.36
N MET A 432 31.03 29.87 15.36
CA MET A 432 30.59 30.65 14.20
C MET A 432 29.07 30.72 14.15
N VAL A 433 28.57 31.94 14.04
CA VAL A 433 27.14 32.24 13.97
C VAL A 433 26.91 33.27 12.88
N VAL A 434 25.78 33.19 12.18
CA VAL A 434 25.45 34.12 11.09
C VAL A 434 23.99 34.57 11.21
N SER A 435 23.71 35.81 10.81
CA SER A 435 22.34 36.30 10.62
C SER A 435 22.15 36.83 9.20
N GLY A 436 20.90 36.84 8.73
CA GLY A 436 20.54 37.18 7.36
C GLY A 436 20.50 35.97 6.41
N LEU A 437 20.71 34.76 6.93
CA LEU A 437 20.50 33.49 6.24
C LEU A 437 20.03 32.41 7.23
N PRO A 438 19.35 31.34 6.77
CA PRO A 438 18.88 31.12 5.39
C PRO A 438 17.70 32.03 5.01
N VAL A 439 17.07 32.69 5.98
CA VAL A 439 16.02 33.68 5.75
C VAL A 439 16.66 35.06 5.78
N ARG A 440 16.41 35.87 4.74
CA ARG A 440 16.91 37.24 4.66
C ARG A 440 16.10 38.13 5.60
N ASN A 441 16.80 38.94 6.39
CA ASN A 441 16.18 39.85 7.38
C ASN A 441 16.56 41.32 7.15
N GLY A 442 16.91 41.71 5.91
CA GLY A 442 17.28 43.09 5.58
C GLY A 442 18.58 43.51 6.26
N THR A 443 18.62 44.68 6.89
CA THR A 443 19.80 45.15 7.66
C THR A 443 19.83 44.63 9.10
N LEU A 444 18.79 43.91 9.53
CA LEU A 444 18.66 43.44 10.91
C LEU A 444 19.77 42.46 11.29
N HIS A 445 20.33 41.73 10.33
CA HIS A 445 21.42 40.79 10.57
C HIS A 445 22.58 41.37 11.41
N ALA A 446 22.95 42.63 11.17
CA ALA A 446 24.05 43.26 11.89
C ALA A 446 23.66 43.56 13.34
N ARG A 447 22.42 44.01 13.56
CA ARG A 447 21.86 44.31 14.88
C ARG A 447 21.74 43.05 15.74
N GLU A 448 21.19 41.97 15.17
CA GLU A 448 21.03 40.69 15.87
C GLU A 448 22.39 40.14 16.31
N ILE A 449 23.38 40.13 15.41
CA ILE A 449 24.73 39.67 15.73
C ILE A 449 25.43 40.58 16.76
N ALA A 450 25.29 41.90 16.66
CA ALA A 450 25.90 42.83 17.61
C ALA A 450 25.34 42.64 19.03
N ARG A 451 24.01 42.53 19.17
CA ARG A 451 23.35 42.27 20.46
C ARG A 451 23.72 40.92 21.04
N MET A 452 23.69 39.87 20.21
CA MET A 452 24.13 38.54 20.58
C MET A 452 25.58 38.56 21.09
N SER A 453 26.48 39.27 20.39
CA SER A 453 27.90 39.37 20.77
C SER A 453 28.09 40.03 22.14
N LEU A 454 27.36 41.09 22.44
CA LEU A 454 27.39 41.77 23.73
C LEU A 454 26.90 40.83 24.85
N ASN A 455 25.81 40.09 24.63
CA ASN A 455 25.28 39.14 25.60
C ASN A 455 26.22 37.95 25.83
N LEU A 456 26.80 37.38 24.77
CA LEU A 456 27.78 36.30 24.86
C LEU A 456 29.03 36.75 25.63
N LEU A 457 29.55 37.95 25.34
CA LEU A 457 30.70 38.51 26.06
C LEU A 457 30.40 38.68 27.55
N ASN A 458 29.23 39.20 27.90
CA ASN A 458 28.79 39.35 29.29
C ASN A 458 28.64 38.00 30.01
N ALA A 459 28.10 36.99 29.33
CA ALA A 459 27.97 35.65 29.89
C ALA A 459 29.34 35.03 30.20
N VAL A 460 30.31 35.17 29.29
CA VAL A 460 31.69 34.69 29.47
C VAL A 460 32.37 35.33 30.68
N LEU A 461 32.10 36.60 30.99
CA LEU A 461 32.65 37.26 32.18
C LEU A 461 32.21 36.58 33.49
N SER A 462 31.01 35.99 33.50
CA SER A 462 30.46 35.26 34.65
C SER A 462 30.74 33.75 34.64
N PHE A 463 31.25 33.22 33.52
CA PHE A 463 31.50 31.81 33.32
C PHE A 463 32.73 31.33 34.11
N LYS A 464 32.58 30.21 34.84
CA LYS A 464 33.66 29.61 35.64
C LYS A 464 34.05 28.25 35.09
N ILE A 465 35.36 28.04 34.92
CA ILE A 465 35.91 26.76 34.47
C ILE A 465 35.90 25.76 35.64
N ARG A 466 35.12 24.68 35.53
CA ARG A 466 34.91 23.71 36.63
C ARG A 466 36.20 23.16 37.24
N HIS A 467 37.17 22.82 36.39
CA HIS A 467 38.45 22.25 36.82
C HIS A 467 39.52 23.33 37.13
N ARG A 468 39.26 24.61 36.83
CA ARG A 468 40.16 25.75 37.04
C ARG A 468 39.37 27.01 37.44
N PRO A 469 38.73 27.04 38.62
CA PRO A 469 37.79 28.10 38.99
C PRO A 469 38.42 29.50 39.14
N ASN A 470 39.76 29.58 39.24
CA ASN A 470 40.51 30.83 39.38
C ASN A 470 40.98 31.41 38.03
N GLU A 471 40.86 30.65 36.93
CA GLU A 471 41.17 31.13 35.59
C GLU A 471 39.90 31.67 34.93
N GLN A 472 39.98 32.89 34.40
CA GLN A 472 38.90 33.50 33.63
C GLN A 472 39.03 33.13 32.16
N LEU A 473 37.96 32.58 31.59
CA LEU A 473 37.88 32.34 30.16
C LEU A 473 37.87 33.67 29.40
N LYS A 474 38.72 33.79 28.38
CA LYS A 474 38.83 34.99 27.57
C LYS A 474 38.41 34.69 26.14
N LEU A 475 37.31 35.30 25.71
CA LEU A 475 36.83 35.18 24.35
C LEU A 475 37.37 36.31 23.48
N ARG A 476 37.70 36.03 22.23
CA ARG A 476 37.96 37.02 21.20
C ARG A 476 36.84 36.94 20.18
N ILE A 477 36.28 38.07 19.78
CA ILE A 477 35.13 38.12 18.87
C ILE A 477 35.47 39.00 17.66
N GLY A 478 35.16 38.51 16.46
CA GLY A 478 35.22 39.25 15.21
C GLY A 478 33.87 39.27 14.50
N LEU A 479 33.49 40.44 13.99
CA LEU A 479 32.26 40.68 13.24
C LEU A 479 32.57 41.25 11.85
N HIS A 480 31.98 40.65 10.82
CA HIS A 480 32.08 41.15 9.46
C HIS A 480 30.78 40.97 8.68
N THR A 481 30.45 41.98 7.87
CA THR A 481 29.26 42.00 7.01
C THR A 481 29.68 41.99 5.56
N GLY A 482 29.04 41.14 4.76
CA GLY A 482 29.29 41.08 3.32
C GLY A 482 28.54 39.92 2.65
N PRO A 483 28.76 39.73 1.34
CA PRO A 483 28.06 38.71 0.56
C PRO A 483 28.62 37.30 0.78
N VAL A 484 27.74 36.30 0.79
CA VAL A 484 28.11 34.88 0.90
C VAL A 484 27.29 34.01 -0.04
N VAL A 485 27.83 32.85 -0.38
CA VAL A 485 27.07 31.76 -0.99
C VAL A 485 26.89 30.68 0.06
N ALA A 486 25.66 30.22 0.30
CA ALA A 486 25.37 29.17 1.26
C ALA A 486 24.67 27.98 0.60
N GLY A 487 25.01 26.76 1.01
CA GLY A 487 24.48 25.54 0.41
C GLY A 487 24.77 24.29 1.22
N VAL A 488 24.07 23.21 0.90
CA VAL A 488 24.26 21.91 1.57
C VAL A 488 25.39 21.14 0.90
N VAL A 489 26.36 20.70 1.71
CA VAL A 489 27.50 19.88 1.27
C VAL A 489 27.41 18.49 1.89
N GLY A 490 27.63 17.47 1.06
CA GLY A 490 27.66 16.06 1.49
C GLY A 490 26.30 15.36 1.31
N LEU A 491 26.36 14.09 0.88
CA LEU A 491 25.16 13.25 0.66
C LEU A 491 24.76 12.44 1.90
N LYS A 492 25.73 11.91 2.64
CA LYS A 492 25.49 11.07 3.82
C LYS A 492 25.35 11.87 5.11
N MET A 493 26.09 12.96 5.23
CA MET A 493 26.06 13.89 6.37
C MET A 493 25.93 15.30 5.79
N PRO A 494 24.70 15.73 5.43
CA PRO A 494 24.47 17.04 4.85
C PRO A 494 24.80 18.13 5.86
N ARG A 495 25.63 19.10 5.47
CA ARG A 495 25.99 20.27 6.29
C ARG A 495 25.66 21.55 5.54
N TYR A 496 25.02 22.49 6.20
CA TYR A 496 24.77 23.80 5.62
C TYR A 496 26.01 24.69 5.79
N CYS A 497 26.76 24.88 4.70
CA CYS A 497 28.05 25.55 4.70
C CYS A 497 27.98 26.92 4.02
N LEU A 498 28.79 27.85 4.50
CA LEU A 498 28.96 29.18 3.92
C LEU A 498 30.29 29.27 3.17
N PHE A 499 30.26 29.90 2.00
CA PHE A 499 31.41 30.12 1.13
C PHE A 499 31.50 31.59 0.74
N GLY A 500 32.71 32.13 0.75
CA GLY A 500 32.97 33.50 0.32
C GLY A 500 34.11 34.16 1.09
N ASP A 501 34.59 35.28 0.55
CA ASP A 501 35.64 36.10 1.19
C ASP A 501 35.17 36.70 2.52
N THR A 502 33.87 36.87 2.72
CA THR A 502 33.29 37.35 3.99
C THR A 502 33.59 36.41 5.16
N VAL A 503 33.58 35.08 4.96
CA VAL A 503 33.96 34.11 6.01
C VAL A 503 35.43 34.28 6.40
N ASN A 504 36.31 34.37 5.40
CA ASN A 504 37.75 34.55 5.60
C ASN A 504 38.09 35.90 6.25
N THR A 505 37.40 36.97 5.85
CA THR A 505 37.58 38.29 6.42
C THR A 505 37.06 38.34 7.86
N CYS A 506 35.96 37.67 8.17
CA CYS A 506 35.46 37.56 9.54
C CYS A 506 36.43 36.81 10.46
N SER A 507 36.97 35.67 10.02
CA SER A 507 38.02 34.95 10.75
C SER A 507 39.28 35.81 10.97
N ARG A 508 39.62 36.70 10.03
CA ARG A 508 40.71 37.68 10.23
C ARG A 508 40.36 38.79 11.22
N MET A 509 39.10 39.23 11.26
CA MET A 509 38.62 40.16 12.28
C MET A 509 38.73 39.52 13.66
N GLU A 510 38.33 38.27 13.80
CA GLU A 510 38.48 37.52 15.07
C GLU A 510 39.95 37.39 15.44
N SER A 511 40.79 36.77 14.60
CA SER A 511 42.18 36.49 14.94
C SER A 511 43.03 37.74 15.24
N ASN A 512 42.72 38.89 14.63
CA ASN A 512 43.36 40.18 14.96
C ASN A 512 42.69 40.93 16.12
N GLY A 513 41.61 40.41 16.70
CA GLY A 513 40.91 40.98 17.85
C GLY A 513 41.72 40.96 19.14
N MET A 514 41.14 41.51 20.21
CA MET A 514 41.73 41.51 21.55
C MET A 514 40.87 40.66 22.49
N PRO A 515 41.47 40.04 23.53
CA PRO A 515 40.72 39.34 24.56
C PRO A 515 39.63 40.22 25.17
N LEU A 516 38.43 39.66 25.32
CA LEU A 516 37.24 40.30 25.90
C LEU A 516 36.79 41.59 25.16
N ARG A 517 37.03 41.65 23.85
CA ARG A 517 36.59 42.77 22.99
C ARG A 517 35.90 42.23 21.73
N ILE A 518 34.93 42.99 21.23
CA ILE A 518 34.21 42.69 19.98
C ILE A 518 34.79 43.54 18.85
N HIS A 519 35.52 42.91 17.94
CA HIS A 519 36.19 43.55 16.82
C HIS A 519 35.26 43.65 15.61
N VAL A 520 35.06 44.86 15.10
CA VAL A 520 34.07 45.14 14.06
C VAL A 520 34.73 45.70 12.80
N SER A 521 34.39 45.09 11.66
CA SER A 521 34.79 45.56 10.33
C SER A 521 34.13 46.89 9.93
N PRO A 522 34.72 47.68 9.00
CA PRO A 522 34.10 48.93 8.54
C PRO A 522 32.72 48.71 7.91
N TYR A 523 32.54 47.64 7.14
CA TYR A 523 31.23 47.28 6.55
C TYR A 523 30.16 47.00 7.60
N THR A 524 30.48 46.26 8.66
CA THR A 524 29.54 46.03 9.76
C THR A 524 29.21 47.34 10.49
N LYS A 525 30.22 48.20 10.69
CA LYS A 525 30.03 49.51 11.32
C LYS A 525 29.09 50.39 10.51
N GLU A 526 29.22 50.44 9.18
CA GLU A 526 28.30 51.18 8.30
C GLU A 526 26.85 50.73 8.47
N VAL A 527 26.59 49.42 8.58
CA VAL A 527 25.23 48.91 8.82
C VAL A 527 24.76 49.23 10.24
N LEU A 528 25.62 49.10 11.25
CA LEU A 528 25.26 49.40 12.65
C LEU A 528 24.97 50.89 12.88
N ASP A 529 25.70 51.78 12.20
CA ASP A 529 25.48 53.23 12.26
C ASP A 529 24.06 53.62 11.83
N THR A 530 23.44 52.86 10.91
CA THR A 530 22.07 53.14 10.44
C THR A 530 21.01 53.03 11.56
N PHE A 531 21.31 52.32 12.64
CA PHE A 531 20.41 52.17 13.78
C PHE A 531 20.59 53.27 14.83
N GLY A 532 21.75 53.92 14.90
CA GLY A 532 22.04 55.01 15.86
C GLY A 532 22.09 54.60 17.34
N THR A 533 21.94 53.31 17.69
CA THR A 533 21.93 52.83 19.08
C THR A 533 23.25 52.23 19.55
N PHE A 534 24.11 51.79 18.64
CA PHE A 534 25.35 51.08 18.99
C PHE A 534 26.52 52.03 19.26
N GLU A 535 27.30 51.71 20.29
CA GLU A 535 28.52 52.45 20.64
C GLU A 535 29.75 51.77 20.04
N LEU A 536 30.37 52.44 19.06
CA LEU A 536 31.56 51.96 18.37
C LEU A 536 32.74 52.90 18.60
N GLU A 537 33.87 52.35 19.04
CA GLU A 537 35.12 53.09 19.24
C GLU A 537 36.10 52.79 18.09
N LEU A 538 36.80 53.83 17.59
CA LEU A 538 37.82 53.65 16.56
C LEU A 538 39.03 52.90 17.13
N ARG A 539 39.34 51.74 16.57
CA ARG A 539 40.57 51.00 16.90
C ARG A 539 41.79 51.56 16.17
N GLY A 540 41.60 51.99 14.92
CA GLY A 540 42.66 52.42 14.00
C GLY A 540 42.92 51.40 12.89
N ALA A 541 44.03 51.59 12.16
CA ALA A 541 44.40 50.75 11.02
C ALA A 541 45.07 49.46 11.48
N VAL A 542 44.49 48.31 11.14
CA VAL A 542 45.02 46.96 11.41
C VAL A 542 45.49 46.35 10.10
N GLU A 543 46.71 45.81 10.09
CA GLU A 543 47.26 45.12 8.92
C GLU A 543 46.70 43.69 8.84
N MET A 544 45.95 43.41 7.78
CA MET A 544 45.32 42.11 7.55
C MET A 544 45.92 41.44 6.31
N LYS A 545 46.34 40.19 6.46
CA LYS A 545 46.90 39.38 5.38
C LYS A 545 45.98 39.38 4.16
N GLY A 546 46.46 39.85 3.01
CA GLY A 546 45.72 39.90 1.75
C GLY A 546 44.65 41.01 1.63
N LYS A 547 44.49 41.87 2.65
CA LYS A 547 43.60 43.04 2.60
C LYS A 547 44.33 44.37 2.80
N GLY A 548 45.59 44.33 3.27
CA GLY A 548 46.37 45.53 3.58
C GLY A 548 45.93 46.14 4.91
N LYS A 549 46.08 47.46 5.05
CA LYS A 549 45.64 48.20 6.25
C LYS A 549 44.15 48.49 6.17
N VAL A 550 43.39 47.94 7.12
CA VAL A 550 41.94 48.14 7.24
C VAL A 550 41.65 48.89 8.53
N THR A 551 40.88 49.98 8.43
CA THR A 551 40.41 50.70 9.62
C THR A 551 39.26 49.96 10.27
N THR A 552 39.38 49.65 11.55
CA THR A 552 38.39 48.85 12.28
C THR A 552 37.96 49.50 13.59
N TYR A 553 36.95 48.89 14.22
CA TYR A 553 36.24 49.47 15.37
C TYR A 553 36.05 48.43 16.48
N TRP A 554 35.84 48.90 17.71
CA TRP A 554 35.40 48.09 18.84
C TRP A 554 33.94 48.37 19.12
N LEU A 555 33.12 47.33 19.21
CA LEU A 555 31.77 47.47 19.76
C LEU A 555 31.84 47.40 21.29
N THR A 556 31.39 48.46 21.96
CA THR A 556 31.49 48.59 23.43
C THR A 556 30.15 48.51 24.14
N GLY A 557 29.05 48.81 23.45
CA GLY A 557 27.72 48.74 24.04
C GLY A 557 26.59 49.09 23.07
N GLU A 558 25.38 49.06 23.59
CA GLU A 558 24.18 49.55 22.93
C GLU A 558 23.42 50.47 23.91
N ARG A 559 23.06 51.66 23.45
CA ARG A 559 22.21 52.59 24.21
C ARG A 559 20.78 52.13 24.17
N ALA A 560 20.09 52.18 25.31
CA ALA A 560 18.65 51.99 25.35
C ALA A 560 17.98 53.04 24.44
N PRO A 561 16.98 52.66 23.62
CA PRO A 561 16.25 53.61 22.80
C PRO A 561 15.63 54.67 23.70
N THR A 562 15.98 55.93 23.46
CA THR A 562 15.32 57.06 24.12
C THR A 562 13.86 57.12 23.65
N ASN A 563 12.91 57.25 24.57
CA ASN A 563 11.44 57.29 24.35
C ASN A 563 10.92 58.34 23.33
N ALA A 564 11.78 59.03 22.58
CA ALA A 564 11.41 60.00 21.54
C ALA A 564 11.07 59.36 20.18
N ASP A 565 11.57 58.16 19.87
CA ASP A 565 11.45 57.56 18.53
C ASP A 565 10.21 56.68 18.32
N HIS A 566 9.42 56.44 19.37
CA HIS A 566 8.19 55.62 19.27
C HIS A 566 7.03 56.31 18.52
N LYS A 567 7.16 57.58 18.15
CA LYS A 567 6.10 58.33 17.43
C LYS A 567 6.22 58.31 15.90
N SER A 568 7.27 57.71 15.34
CA SER A 568 7.55 57.78 13.89
C SER A 568 7.20 56.51 13.11
N LEU A 569 6.73 55.45 13.78
CA LEU A 569 6.51 54.12 13.19
C LEU A 569 5.20 53.48 13.68
N ILE A 570 4.09 54.23 13.61
CA ILE A 570 2.73 53.66 13.53
C ILE A 570 2.17 53.98 12.15
#